data_AF-A0A966B9X3-F1
#
_entry.id   AF-A0A966B9X3-F1
#
_cell.length_a   1.000
_cell.length_b   1.000
_cell.length_c   1.000
_cell.angle_alpha   90.00
_cell.angle_beta   90.00
_cell.angle_gamma   90.00
#
_symmetry.space_group_name_H-M   'P 1'
#
loop_
_entity.id
_entity.type
_entity.pdbx_description
1 polymer ?
#
loop_
_entity_poly.entity_id
_entity_poly.type
_entity_poly.pdbx_seq_one_letter_code
_entity_poly.pdbx_strand_id
1 'polypeptide(L)'
;MRVLFIVNSVASSVTARRRVVIHKALSADHDVTLAETSRRGHATRLAQSAARDGYDLVVVLGGDGTLNEAANGLAGTDTALATLPGGSTNVFARILGLPDDSVDAVGVLLEA
;
A
#
# COMPACT_ATOMS: atom_id res chain seq x y z
N MET A 1 7.33 -8.54 10.34
CA MET A 1 7.20 -8.88 8.91
C MET A 1 8.06 -7.94 8.09
N ARG A 2 8.50 -8.37 6.91
CA ARG A 2 9.11 -7.51 5.89
C ARG A 2 8.00 -6.95 5.01
N VAL A 3 7.85 -5.62 5.04
CA VAL A 3 6.74 -4.92 4.40
C VAL A 3 7.28 -3.96 3.34
N LEU A 4 6.75 -4.04 2.11
CA LEU A 4 6.97 -3.00 1.11
C LEU A 4 5.79 -2.04 1.15
N PHE A 5 6.06 -0.78 1.51
CA PHE A 5 5.09 0.29 1.50
C PHE A 5 5.19 1.10 0.20
N ILE A 6 4.29 0.82 -0.74
CA ILE A 6 4.20 1.51 -2.03
C ILE A 6 3.34 2.76 -1.89
N VAL A 7 3.86 3.90 -2.34
CA VAL A 7 3.16 5.19 -2.27
C VAL A 7 3.02 5.79 -3.67
N ASN A 8 1.79 6.13 -4.04
CA ASN A 8 1.53 6.99 -5.19
C ASN A 8 1.33 8.44 -4.73
N SER A 9 2.39 9.24 -4.80
CA SER A 9 2.40 10.63 -4.30
C SER A 9 1.52 11.60 -5.08
N VAL A 10 1.07 11.22 -6.30
CA VAL A 10 0.14 12.03 -7.10
C VAL A 10 -1.33 11.60 -6.92
N ALA A 11 -1.61 10.60 -6.08
CA ALA A 11 -2.97 10.22 -5.76
C ALA A 11 -3.65 11.30 -4.89
N SER A 12 -4.96 11.50 -5.09
CA SER A 12 -5.68 12.72 -4.72
C SER A 12 -5.70 13.05 -3.23
N SER A 13 -5.63 12.06 -2.34
CA SER A 13 -5.65 12.28 -0.89
C SER A 13 -4.30 12.03 -0.21
N VAL A 14 -3.27 11.66 -0.98
CA VAL A 14 -1.93 11.39 -0.45
C VAL A 14 -1.21 12.71 -0.16
N THR A 15 -0.67 12.84 1.06
CA THR A 15 0.15 13.99 1.46
C THR A 15 1.44 13.51 2.09
N ALA A 16 2.47 14.36 2.09
CA ALA A 16 3.74 14.06 2.75
C ALA A 16 3.54 13.73 4.24
N ARG A 17 2.61 14.44 4.92
CA ARG A 17 2.26 14.18 6.32
C ARG A 17 1.66 12.79 6.51
N ARG A 18 0.64 12.42 5.73
CA ARG A 18 0.01 11.09 5.80
C ARG A 18 1.03 9.99 5.53
N ARG A 19 1.86 10.14 4.50
CA ARG A 19 2.96 9.21 4.18
C ARG A 19 3.86 8.98 5.39
N VAL A 20 4.31 10.05 6.06
CA VAL A 20 5.20 9.95 7.23
C VAL A 20 4.50 9.29 8.41
N VAL A 21 3.24 9.63 8.69
CA VAL A 21 2.47 9.03 9.81
C VAL A 21 2.28 7.54 9.59
N ILE A 22 1.82 7.14 8.40
CA ILE A 22 1.57 5.74 8.05
C ILE A 22 2.87 4.94 8.05
N HIS A 23 3.94 5.48 7.45
CA HIS A 23 5.24 4.81 7.46
C HIS A 23 5.75 4.58 8.89
N LYS A 24 5.63 5.58 9.78
CA LYS A 24 6.00 5.43 11.20
C LYS A 24 5.15 4.39 11.91
N ALA A 25 3.83 4.38 11.67
CA ALA A 25 2.93 3.41 12.28
C ALA A 25 3.27 1.98 11.87
N LEU A 26 3.45 1.73 10.57
CA LEU A 26 3.86 0.41 10.07
C LEU A 26 5.24 -0.01 10.61
N SER A 27 6.18 0.94 10.72
CA SER A 27 7.56 0.66 11.17
C SER A 27 7.68 0.43 12.68
N ALA A 28 6.59 0.57 13.45
CA ALA A 28 6.62 0.34 14.90
C ALA A 28 6.97 -1.12 15.21
N ASP A 29 6.38 -2.07 14.46
CA ASP A 29 6.49 -3.51 14.70
C ASP A 29 6.98 -4.30 13.48
N HIS A 30 7.30 -3.62 12.38
CA HIS A 30 7.67 -4.26 11.11
C HIS A 30 8.92 -3.64 10.47
N ASP A 31 9.62 -4.43 9.66
CA ASP A 31 10.71 -3.98 8.81
C ASP A 31 10.10 -3.42 7.50
N VAL A 32 10.00 -2.09 7.42
CA VAL A 32 9.27 -1.41 6.34
C VAL A 32 10.22 -0.72 5.37
N THR A 33 10.12 -1.10 4.10
CA THR A 33 10.76 -0.37 3.00
C THR A 33 9.72 0.51 2.32
N LEU A 34 9.97 1.82 2.22
CA LEU A 34 9.12 2.74 1.46
C LEU A 34 9.59 2.84 0.00
N ALA A 35 8.66 2.70 -0.95
CA ALA A 35 8.92 2.90 -2.38
C ALA A 35 7.85 3.80 -3.02
N GLU A 36 8.29 4.84 -3.73
CA GLU A 36 7.37 5.73 -4.45
C GLU A 36 7.20 5.32 -5.91
N THR A 37 5.96 5.36 -6.40
CA THR A 37 5.68 5.18 -7.82
C THR A 37 6.12 6.41 -8.60
N SER A 38 6.78 6.23 -9.75
CA SER A 38 7.23 7.35 -10.61
C SER A 38 6.45 7.47 -11.91
N ARG A 39 5.72 6.42 -12.29
CA ARG A 39 4.93 6.34 -13.52
C ARG A 39 3.91 5.20 -13.44
N ARG A 40 2.96 5.19 -14.37
CA ARG A 40 2.03 4.07 -14.60
C ARG A 40 2.80 2.75 -14.82
N GLY A 41 2.31 1.68 -14.24
CA GLY A 41 2.92 0.34 -14.23
C GLY A 41 4.12 0.21 -13.29
N HIS A 42 4.46 1.25 -12.50
CA HIS A 42 5.58 1.13 -11.55
C HIS A 42 5.20 0.27 -10.35
N ALA A 43 3.95 0.37 -9.85
CA ALA A 43 3.53 -0.43 -8.70
C ALA A 43 3.54 -1.94 -9.00
N THR A 44 3.22 -2.34 -10.23
CA THR A 44 3.34 -3.74 -10.67
C THR A 44 4.78 -4.25 -10.55
N ARG A 45 5.76 -3.47 -11.03
CA ARG A 45 7.18 -3.86 -10.98
C ARG A 45 7.69 -3.91 -9.55
N LEU A 46 7.33 -2.93 -8.72
CA LEU A 46 7.69 -2.89 -7.30
C LEU A 46 7.14 -4.12 -6.56
N ALA A 47 5.86 -4.45 -6.79
CA ALA A 47 5.23 -5.60 -6.15
C ALA A 47 5.82 -6.93 -6.62
N GLN A 48 6.11 -7.08 -7.93
CA GLN A 48 6.83 -8.27 -8.45
C GLN A 48 8.21 -8.44 -7.83
N SER A 49 8.96 -7.35 -7.65
CA SER A 49 10.25 -7.39 -6.95
C SER A 49 10.07 -7.79 -5.49
N ALA A 50 9.09 -7.23 -4.79
CA ALA A 50 8.78 -7.58 -3.40
C ALA A 50 8.53 -9.09 -3.23
N ALA A 51 7.73 -9.68 -4.11
CA ALA A 51 7.45 -11.11 -4.08
C ALA A 51 8.70 -11.97 -4.32
N ARG A 52 9.55 -11.58 -5.28
CA ARG A 52 10.83 -12.28 -5.55
C ARG A 52 11.81 -12.15 -4.38
N ASP A 53 11.81 -11.00 -3.71
CA ASP A 53 12.72 -10.68 -2.60
C ASP A 53 12.22 -11.23 -1.26
N GLY A 54 11.10 -11.97 -1.25
CA GLY A 54 10.54 -12.61 -0.06
C GLY A 54 9.97 -11.61 0.95
N TYR A 55 9.29 -10.57 0.47
CA TYR A 55 8.46 -9.73 1.34
C TYR A 55 7.18 -10.47 1.74
N ASP A 56 6.79 -10.30 3.00
CA ASP A 56 5.58 -10.92 3.53
C ASP A 56 4.32 -10.16 3.07
N LEU A 57 4.43 -8.83 2.94
CA LEU A 57 3.30 -7.94 2.68
C LEU A 57 3.69 -6.74 1.80
N VAL A 58 2.83 -6.41 0.84
CA VAL A 58 2.84 -5.12 0.14
C VAL A 58 1.66 -4.29 0.61
N VAL A 59 1.92 -3.11 1.15
CA VAL A 59 0.90 -2.11 1.50
C VAL A 59 0.90 -1.01 0.45
N VAL A 60 -0.26 -0.69 -0.11
CA VAL A 60 -0.41 0.38 -1.13
C VAL A 60 -1.15 1.57 -0.55
N LEU A 61 -0.50 2.74 -0.49
CA LEU A 61 -1.16 4.03 -0.30
C LEU A 61 -1.35 4.70 -1.67
N GLY A 62 -2.58 4.62 -2.19
CA GLY A 62 -2.91 5.13 -3.51
C GLY A 62 -4.38 4.91 -3.87
N GLY A 63 -4.74 5.14 -5.13
CA GLY A 63 -6.09 4.83 -5.63
C GLY A 63 -6.23 3.40 -6.17
N ASP A 64 -7.44 3.06 -6.63
CA ASP A 64 -7.76 1.73 -7.18
C ASP A 64 -6.84 1.31 -8.32
N GLY A 65 -6.38 2.25 -9.15
CA GLY A 65 -5.42 1.96 -10.23
C GLY A 65 -4.05 1.51 -9.71
N THR A 66 -3.52 2.16 -8.67
CA THR A 66 -2.24 1.75 -8.06
C THR A 66 -2.37 0.41 -7.35
N LEU A 67 -3.50 0.18 -6.66
CA LEU A 67 -3.81 -1.11 -6.06
C LEU A 67 -3.89 -2.21 -7.11
N ASN A 68 -4.59 -1.97 -8.22
CA ASN A 68 -4.72 -2.94 -9.31
C ASN A 68 -3.36 -3.28 -9.93
N GLU A 69 -2.49 -2.29 -10.12
CA GLU A 69 -1.12 -2.53 -10.58
C GLU A 69 -0.35 -3.44 -9.62
N ALA A 70 -0.40 -3.18 -8.31
CA ALA A 70 0.27 -4.02 -7.31
C ALA A 70 -0.33 -5.43 -7.28
N ALA A 71 -1.66 -5.57 -7.32
CA ALA A 71 -2.36 -6.85 -7.35
C ALA A 71 -1.93 -7.72 -8.54
N ASN A 72 -1.86 -7.13 -9.75
CA ASN A 72 -1.35 -7.83 -10.93
C ASN A 72 0.13 -8.22 -10.79
N GLY A 73 0.91 -7.46 -10.01
CA GLY A 73 2.30 -7.79 -9.73
C GLY A 73 2.47 -8.97 -8.77
N LEU A 74 1.50 -9.20 -7.89
CA LEU A 74 1.52 -10.27 -6.88
C LEU A 74 0.69 -11.50 -7.26
N ALA A 75 -0.07 -11.44 -8.36
CA ALA A 75 -0.92 -12.55 -8.80
C ALA A 75 -0.10 -13.84 -8.96
N GLY A 76 -0.52 -14.90 -8.27
CA GLY A 76 0.17 -16.20 -8.26
C GLY A 76 1.38 -16.28 -7.33
N THR A 77 1.56 -15.32 -6.42
CA THR A 77 2.60 -15.32 -5.38
C THR A 77 1.98 -15.43 -3.99
N ASP A 78 2.79 -15.79 -3.00
CA ASP A 78 2.35 -15.90 -1.59
C ASP A 78 2.43 -14.57 -0.82
N THR A 79 2.99 -13.51 -1.43
CA THR A 79 3.11 -12.20 -0.80
C THR A 79 1.73 -11.54 -0.68
N ALA A 80 1.36 -11.17 0.55
CA ALA A 80 0.08 -10.56 0.83
C ALA A 80 -0.02 -9.13 0.25
N LEU A 81 -1.25 -8.69 0.01
CA LEU A 81 -1.58 -7.34 -0.45
C LEU A 81 -2.53 -6.67 0.52
N ALA A 82 -2.20 -5.45 0.94
CA ALA A 82 -3.10 -4.57 1.67
C ALA A 82 -3.21 -3.20 0.99
N THR A 83 -4.34 -2.53 1.22
CA THR A 83 -4.65 -1.23 0.61
C THR A 83 -4.93 -0.19 1.69
N LEU A 84 -4.51 1.05 1.43
CA LEU A 84 -4.85 2.23 2.20
C LEU A 84 -5.43 3.29 1.25
N PRO A 85 -6.55 3.94 1.61
CA PRO A 85 -7.21 4.93 0.76
C PRO A 85 -6.29 6.13 0.45
N GLY A 86 -5.90 6.27 -0.82
CA GLY A 86 -5.10 7.40 -1.32
C GLY A 86 -5.68 8.09 -2.55
N GLY A 87 -6.68 7.48 -3.20
CA GLY A 87 -7.37 8.00 -4.38
C GLY A 87 -8.73 8.63 -4.07
N SER A 88 -9.48 8.93 -5.12
CA SER A 88 -10.79 9.60 -5.00
C SER A 88 -11.95 8.65 -4.69
N THR A 89 -11.88 7.40 -5.15
CA THR A 89 -13.00 6.44 -5.04
C THR A 89 -12.71 5.33 -4.04
N ASN A 90 -11.50 4.74 -4.11
CA ASN A 90 -11.01 3.68 -3.22
C ASN A 90 -12.01 2.53 -3.02
N VAL A 91 -12.62 2.08 -4.13
CA VAL A 91 -13.72 1.10 -4.11
C VAL A 91 -13.33 -0.15 -3.33
N PHE A 92 -12.12 -0.66 -3.56
CA PHE A 92 -11.69 -1.90 -2.90
C PHE A 92 -11.52 -1.74 -1.39
N ALA A 93 -10.92 -0.62 -0.93
CA ALA A 93 -10.79 -0.33 0.49
C ALA A 93 -12.17 -0.23 1.17
N ARG A 94 -13.14 0.41 0.50
CA ARG A 94 -14.52 0.55 1.01
C ARG A 94 -15.27 -0.78 1.07
N ILE A 95 -15.06 -1.66 0.09
CA ILE A 95 -15.63 -3.03 0.11
C ILE A 95 -15.09 -3.82 1.31
N LEU A 96 -13.80 -3.64 1.65
CA LEU A 96 -13.19 -4.25 2.83
C LEU A 96 -13.62 -3.59 4.16
N GLY A 97 -14.47 -2.56 4.12
CA GLY A 97 -14.93 -1.85 5.31
C GLY A 97 -13.86 -0.95 5.94
N LEU A 98 -12.79 -0.61 5.21
CA LEU A 98 -11.77 0.30 5.73
C LEU A 98 -12.31 1.74 5.81
N PRO A 99 -11.90 2.51 6.83
CA PRO A 99 -12.14 3.95 6.89
C PRO A 99 -11.66 4.68 5.63
N ASP A 100 -12.32 5.77 5.26
CA ASP A 100 -11.93 6.59 4.10
C ASP A 100 -10.65 7.42 4.37
N ASP A 101 -10.31 7.71 5.64
CA ASP A 101 -9.03 8.33 5.99
C ASP A 101 -7.93 7.27 6.14
N SER A 102 -6.80 7.48 5.48
CA SER A 102 -5.70 6.50 5.48
C SER A 102 -4.95 6.38 6.80
N VAL A 103 -5.02 7.37 7.69
CA VAL A 103 -4.44 7.27 9.04
C VAL A 103 -5.32 6.38 9.91
N ASP A 104 -6.64 6.50 9.79
CA ASP A 104 -7.57 5.61 10.49
C ASP A 104 -7.50 4.18 9.93
N ALA A 105 -7.42 4.04 8.60
CA ALA A 105 -7.34 2.74 7.94
C ALA A 105 -6.07 1.95 8.29
N VAL A 106 -4.91 2.62 8.48
CA VAL A 106 -3.70 1.91 8.93
C VAL A 106 -3.85 1.40 10.37
N GLY A 107 -4.62 2.10 11.22
CA GLY A 107 -4.96 1.61 12.55
C GLY A 107 -5.69 0.26 12.50
N VAL A 108 -6.74 0.16 11.66
CA VAL A 108 -7.48 -1.10 11.45
C VAL A 108 -6.58 -2.21 10.91
N LEU A 109 -5.67 -1.88 9.99
CA LEU A 109 -4.73 -2.86 9.41
C LEU A 109 -3.78 -3.46 10.46
N LEU A 110 -3.32 -2.64 11.41
CA LEU A 110 -2.38 -3.06 12.46
C LEU A 110 -3.03 -3.90 13.57
N GLU A 111 -4.37 -3.89 13.67
CA GLU A 111 -5.13 -4.69 14.64
C GLU A 111 -5.54 -6.07 14.11
N ALA A 112 -5.34 -6.34 12.82
CA ALA A 112 -5.74 -7.57 12.13
C ALA A 112 -4.68 -8.68 12.21
#